data_AF-C1E695-F1
#
_entry.id   AF-C1E695-F1
#
_cell.length_a   1.000
_cell.length_b   1.000
_cell.length_c   1.000
_cell.angle_alpha   90.00
_cell.angle_beta   90.00
_cell.angle_gamma   90.00
#
_symmetry.space_group_name_H-M   'P 1'
#
loop_
_entity.id
_entity.type
_entity.pdbx_description
1 polymer ?
#
loop_
_entity_poly.entity_id
_entity_poly.type
_entity_poly.pdbx_seq_one_letter_code
_entity_poly.pdbx_strand_id
1 'polypeptide(L)'
;LKSVWYGAEALGKVVGANKERPSSTGGSSSAAVAEAMAKNGGKLEREQVVALLKEDYDQSYFVSGVGELAAYDPDCEFADPFVSFKGVDRFKQNVGNLGGMMRDIDLKITGWDERADELETSWRFSCVLDLPWRPKLAAAGGTTHVFDPATGKVIRHVERWDVRPGVVVKQLLLPS
;
A
#
# COMPACT_ATOMS: atom_id res chain seq x y z
N LEU A 1 2.93 -22.83 -0.53
CA LEU A 1 3.18 -21.38 -0.37
C LEU A 1 2.14 -20.47 -1.05
N LYS A 2 1.07 -21.01 -1.66
CA LYS A 2 -0.11 -20.24 -2.15
C LYS A 2 -1.20 -20.03 -1.08
N SER A 3 -0.99 -20.52 0.14
CA SER A 3 -2.07 -20.81 1.08
C SER A 3 -2.36 -19.70 2.10
N VAL A 4 -1.45 -18.74 2.26
CA VAL A 4 -1.57 -17.71 3.31
C VAL A 4 -2.59 -16.62 2.92
N TRP A 5 -2.61 -16.23 1.64
CA TRP A 5 -3.54 -15.20 1.14
C TRP A 5 -4.97 -15.70 0.92
N TYR A 6 -5.18 -16.94 0.48
CA TYR A 6 -6.53 -17.53 0.47
C TYR A 6 -7.15 -17.58 1.88
N GLY A 7 -6.32 -17.76 2.91
CA GLY A 7 -6.74 -17.66 4.31
C GLY A 7 -7.17 -16.24 4.69
N ALA A 8 -6.41 -15.21 4.27
CA ALA A 8 -6.75 -13.81 4.50
C ALA A 8 -7.98 -13.34 3.69
N GLU A 9 -8.16 -13.82 2.45
CA GLU A 9 -9.36 -13.55 1.63
C GLU A 9 -10.61 -14.21 2.23
N ALA A 10 -10.48 -15.42 2.78
CA ALA A 10 -11.58 -16.10 3.46
C ALA A 10 -11.92 -15.47 4.82
N LEU A 11 -10.90 -15.12 5.62
CA LEU A 11 -11.09 -14.48 6.92
C LEU A 11 -11.63 -13.05 6.77
N GLY A 12 -11.14 -12.28 5.78
CA GLY A 12 -11.61 -10.94 5.46
C GLY A 12 -13.08 -10.90 5.02
N LYS A 13 -13.55 -11.91 4.26
CA LYS A 13 -14.97 -12.04 3.90
C LYS A 13 -15.88 -12.31 5.10
N VAL A 14 -15.39 -13.00 6.13
CA VAL A 14 -16.17 -13.33 7.34
C VAL A 14 -16.16 -12.18 8.35
N VAL A 15 -15.04 -11.46 8.50
CA VAL A 15 -14.91 -10.34 9.45
C VAL A 15 -15.49 -9.03 8.89
N GLY A 16 -15.42 -8.82 7.56
CA GLY A 16 -15.91 -7.61 6.90
C GLY A 16 -17.44 -7.49 6.76
N ALA A 17 -18.19 -8.54 7.12
CA ALA A 17 -19.66 -8.54 7.00
C ALA A 17 -20.38 -7.71 8.08
N ASN A 18 -19.69 -7.29 9.14
CA ASN A 18 -20.33 -6.69 10.32
C ASN A 18 -19.77 -5.34 10.77
N LYS A 19 -18.96 -4.68 9.94
CA LYS A 19 -18.38 -3.36 10.26
C LYS A 19 -18.92 -2.34 9.27
N GLU A 20 -19.73 -1.40 9.74
CA GLU A 20 -20.16 -0.25 8.94
C GLU A 20 -18.90 0.46 8.40
N ARG A 21 -18.82 0.56 7.06
CA ARG A 21 -17.73 1.24 6.38
C ARG A 21 -17.81 2.73 6.67
N PRO A 22 -16.74 3.39 7.16
CA PRO A 22 -16.66 4.82 6.99
C PRO A 22 -16.59 5.12 5.47
N SER A 23 -17.45 6.00 5.01
CA SER A 23 -17.43 6.53 3.65
C SER A 23 -16.07 7.18 3.39
N SER A 24 -15.32 6.64 2.43
CA SER A 24 -14.10 7.26 1.91
C SER A 24 -14.42 8.67 1.42
N THR A 25 -13.71 9.66 1.95
CA THR A 25 -13.81 11.07 1.53
C THR A 25 -13.00 11.26 0.24
N GLY A 26 -13.31 10.49 -0.80
CA GLY A 26 -12.42 10.23 -1.94
C GLY A 26 -12.63 11.06 -3.20
N GLY A 27 -13.33 12.18 -3.11
CA GLY A 27 -13.68 12.98 -4.30
C GLY A 27 -12.63 14.02 -4.71
N SER A 28 -11.80 14.50 -3.77
CA SER A 28 -11.10 15.79 -3.98
C SER A 28 -9.78 15.67 -4.75
N SER A 29 -8.96 14.66 -4.46
CA SER A 29 -7.63 14.50 -5.09
C SER A 29 -7.72 13.92 -6.49
N SER A 30 -8.65 12.99 -6.74
CA SER A 30 -8.87 12.40 -8.08
C SER A 30 -9.33 13.43 -9.11
N ALA A 31 -10.23 14.34 -8.73
CA ALA A 31 -10.67 15.45 -9.59
C ALA A 31 -9.53 16.43 -9.88
N ALA A 32 -8.73 16.79 -8.87
CA ALA A 32 -7.58 17.68 -9.04
C ALA A 32 -6.51 17.07 -9.96
N VAL A 33 -6.26 15.77 -9.86
CA VAL A 33 -5.34 15.04 -10.76
C VAL A 33 -5.87 15.04 -12.19
N ALA A 34 -7.17 14.78 -12.40
CA ALA A 34 -7.76 14.82 -13.73
C ALA A 34 -7.64 16.21 -14.38
N GLU A 35 -7.87 17.29 -13.61
CA GLU A 35 -7.69 18.65 -14.09
C GLU A 35 -6.23 18.97 -14.43
N ALA A 36 -5.29 18.56 -13.57
CA ALA A 36 -3.85 18.74 -13.81
C ALA A 36 -3.39 18.02 -15.08
N MET A 37 -3.79 16.75 -15.26
CA MET A 37 -3.46 15.98 -16.46
C MET A 37 -4.08 16.61 -17.71
N ALA A 38 -5.33 17.11 -17.64
CA ALA A 38 -5.96 17.79 -18.77
C ALA A 38 -5.20 19.06 -19.21
N LYS A 39 -4.65 19.83 -18.25
CA LYS A 39 -3.81 21.02 -18.54
C LYS A 39 -2.46 20.64 -19.14
N ASN A 40 -1.94 19.46 -18.80
CA ASN A 40 -0.61 19.00 -19.18
C ASN A 40 -0.64 17.91 -20.26
N GLY A 41 -1.64 17.93 -21.14
CA GLY A 41 -1.69 17.04 -22.30
C GLY A 41 -1.82 15.54 -21.97
N GLY A 42 -2.46 15.22 -20.84
CA GLY A 42 -2.64 13.85 -20.35
C GLY A 42 -1.50 13.33 -19.47
N LYS A 43 -0.58 14.20 -19.04
CA LYS A 43 0.57 13.83 -18.20
C LYS A 43 0.48 14.46 -16.81
N LEU A 44 0.85 13.70 -15.80
CA LEU A 44 1.06 14.20 -14.44
C LEU A 44 2.54 14.55 -14.27
N GLU A 45 2.84 15.77 -13.82
CA GLU A 45 4.23 16.21 -13.67
C GLU A 45 4.88 15.51 -12.48
N ARG A 46 6.21 15.35 -12.54
CA ARG A 46 6.97 14.56 -11.56
C ARG A 46 6.75 15.08 -10.14
N GLU A 47 6.77 16.39 -9.95
CA GLU A 47 6.58 17.04 -8.66
C GLU A 47 5.20 16.73 -8.08
N GLN A 48 4.17 16.63 -8.93
CA GLN A 48 2.80 16.30 -8.52
C GLN A 48 2.68 14.83 -8.11
N VAL A 49 3.27 13.93 -8.90
CA VAL A 49 3.31 12.49 -8.58
C VAL A 49 4.00 12.26 -7.23
N VAL A 50 5.16 12.89 -7.02
CA VAL A 50 5.94 12.79 -5.78
C VAL A 50 5.17 13.36 -4.58
N ALA A 51 4.45 14.47 -4.75
CA ALA A 51 3.62 15.04 -3.70
C ALA A 51 2.48 14.10 -3.30
N LEU A 52 1.77 13.53 -4.27
CA LEU A 52 0.69 12.57 -4.03
C LEU A 52 1.20 11.30 -3.35
N LEU A 53 2.38 10.79 -3.73
CA LEU A 53 2.98 9.63 -3.06
C LEU A 53 3.35 9.93 -1.61
N LYS A 54 3.83 11.15 -1.31
CA LYS A 54 4.07 11.58 0.08
C LYS A 54 2.77 11.63 0.88
N GLU A 55 1.71 12.19 0.31
CA GLU A 55 0.37 12.21 0.93
C GLU A 55 -0.12 10.79 1.23
N ASP A 56 0.00 9.87 0.27
CA ASP A 56 -0.38 8.46 0.47
C ASP A 56 0.43 7.87 1.65
N TYR A 57 1.75 8.07 1.71
CA TYR A 57 2.60 7.60 2.81
C TYR A 57 2.22 8.17 4.17
N ASP A 58 1.84 9.44 4.24
CA ASP A 58 1.37 10.09 5.47
C ASP A 58 0.07 9.47 6.00
N GLN A 59 -0.77 8.90 5.11
CA GLN A 59 -1.99 8.17 5.48
C GLN A 59 -1.76 6.69 5.83
N SER A 60 -0.51 6.22 5.81
CA SER A 60 -0.15 4.81 6.04
C SER A 60 -0.93 3.85 5.12
N TYR A 61 -1.17 4.27 3.87
CA TYR A 61 -1.98 3.55 2.87
C TYR A 61 -1.56 2.09 2.67
N PHE A 62 -0.25 1.84 2.85
CA PHE A 62 0.42 0.55 2.80
C PHE A 62 -0.13 -0.52 3.76
N VAL A 63 -0.87 -0.07 4.77
CA VAL A 63 -1.30 -0.90 5.90
C VAL A 63 -2.78 -0.71 6.20
N SER A 64 -3.28 0.53 6.05
CA SER A 64 -4.66 0.89 6.36
C SER A 64 -5.61 0.61 5.19
N GLY A 65 -5.11 0.58 3.95
CA GLY A 65 -5.92 0.62 2.74
C GLY A 65 -6.64 1.96 2.55
N VAL A 66 -6.33 2.95 3.40
CA VAL A 66 -6.86 4.30 3.37
C VAL A 66 -5.88 5.17 2.59
N GLY A 67 -6.35 5.71 1.48
CA GLY A 67 -5.56 6.53 0.58
C GLY A 67 -6.25 6.58 -0.77
N GLU A 68 -6.13 7.70 -1.47
CA GLU A 68 -6.74 7.85 -2.78
C GLU A 68 -5.92 7.16 -3.87
N LEU A 69 -4.60 7.03 -3.69
CA LEU A 69 -3.70 6.44 -4.68
C LEU A 69 -3.83 7.17 -6.02
N ALA A 70 -4.02 8.48 -5.97
CA ALA A 70 -4.31 9.30 -7.16
C ALA A 70 -3.09 9.40 -8.11
N ALA A 71 -1.88 9.13 -7.61
CA ALA A 71 -0.66 9.00 -8.41
C ALA A 71 -0.61 7.72 -9.26
N TYR A 72 -1.44 6.73 -8.96
CA TYR A 72 -1.37 5.41 -9.57
C TYR A 72 -2.26 5.31 -10.82
N ASP A 73 -1.80 4.50 -11.78
CA ASP A 73 -2.66 4.02 -12.85
C ASP A 73 -3.72 3.06 -12.28
N PRO A 74 -5.00 3.11 -12.71
CA PRO A 74 -6.03 2.21 -12.22
C PRO A 74 -5.65 0.72 -12.32
N ASP A 75 -4.91 0.34 -13.37
CA ASP A 75 -4.43 -1.02 -13.63
C ASP A 75 -2.99 -1.27 -13.15
N CYS A 76 -2.47 -0.41 -12.26
CA CYS A 76 -1.14 -0.55 -11.67
C CYS A 76 -0.92 -1.97 -11.13
N GLU A 77 0.27 -2.51 -11.41
CA GLU A 77 0.72 -3.77 -10.83
C GLU A 77 1.24 -3.55 -9.41
N PHE A 78 0.76 -4.35 -8.47
CA PHE A 78 1.25 -4.42 -7.10
C PHE A 78 1.90 -5.77 -6.88
N ALA A 79 3.15 -5.78 -6.45
CA ALA A 79 3.93 -6.99 -6.26
C ALA A 79 4.68 -6.97 -4.93
N ASP A 80 4.72 -8.11 -4.26
CA ASP A 80 5.53 -8.40 -3.09
C ASP A 80 6.31 -9.71 -3.30
N PRO A 81 7.18 -10.15 -2.36
CA PRO A 81 7.94 -11.40 -2.50
C PRO A 81 7.12 -12.69 -2.63
N PHE A 82 5.80 -12.65 -2.41
CA PHE A 82 4.88 -13.79 -2.41
C PHE A 82 3.88 -13.75 -3.57
N VAL A 83 3.42 -12.58 -3.99
CA VAL A 83 2.33 -12.42 -4.96
C VAL A 83 2.51 -11.16 -5.83
N SER A 84 1.94 -11.20 -7.04
CA SER A 84 1.71 -10.02 -7.87
C SER A 84 0.26 -10.03 -8.36
N PHE A 85 -0.36 -8.85 -8.43
CA PHE A 85 -1.68 -8.63 -8.99
C PHE A 85 -1.80 -7.22 -9.57
N LYS A 86 -2.87 -6.96 -10.33
CA LYS A 86 -3.17 -5.64 -10.89
C LYS A 86 -4.44 -5.05 -10.29
N GLY A 87 -4.49 -3.73 -10.21
CA GLY A 87 -5.67 -2.95 -9.87
C GLY A 87 -5.56 -2.22 -8.53
N VAL A 88 -5.73 -0.91 -8.55
CA VAL A 88 -5.73 -0.05 -7.35
C VAL A 88 -6.86 -0.43 -6.39
N ASP A 89 -8.06 -0.70 -6.89
CA ASP A 89 -9.20 -1.10 -6.05
C ASP A 89 -8.95 -2.42 -5.34
N ARG A 90 -8.34 -3.38 -6.04
CA ARG A 90 -7.95 -4.67 -5.48
C ARG A 90 -6.89 -4.50 -4.39
N PHE A 91 -5.92 -3.62 -4.61
CA PHE A 91 -4.91 -3.29 -3.61
C PHE A 91 -5.56 -2.70 -2.34
N LYS A 92 -6.40 -1.68 -2.47
CA LYS A 92 -7.12 -1.06 -1.34
C LYS A 92 -7.94 -2.09 -0.57
N GLN A 93 -8.63 -3.01 -1.26
CA GLN A 93 -9.40 -4.07 -0.62
C GLN A 93 -8.50 -5.04 0.18
N ASN A 94 -7.40 -5.48 -0.40
CA ASN A 94 -6.46 -6.41 0.23
C ASN A 94 -5.85 -5.82 1.50
N VAL A 95 -5.37 -4.58 1.40
CA VAL A 95 -4.74 -3.89 2.54
C VAL A 95 -5.78 -3.50 3.59
N GLY A 96 -6.98 -3.06 3.19
CA GLY A 96 -8.05 -2.71 4.15
C GLY A 96 -8.53 -3.90 4.99
N ASN A 97 -8.59 -5.11 4.41
CA ASN A 97 -8.91 -6.32 5.17
C ASN A 97 -7.86 -6.63 6.25
N LEU A 98 -6.59 -6.41 5.92
CA LEU A 98 -5.46 -6.66 6.83
C LEU A 98 -5.36 -5.55 7.90
N GLY A 99 -5.48 -4.29 7.49
CA GLY A 99 -5.44 -3.11 8.36
C GLY A 99 -6.55 -3.09 9.41
N GLY A 100 -7.72 -3.66 9.10
CA GLY A 100 -8.80 -3.83 10.06
C GLY A 100 -8.45 -4.65 11.30
N MET A 101 -7.38 -5.44 11.25
CA MET A 101 -6.86 -6.26 12.36
C MET A 101 -5.60 -5.66 13.00
N MET A 102 -5.15 -4.46 12.62
CA MET A 102 -3.90 -3.87 13.10
C MET A 102 -4.16 -2.74 14.08
N ARG A 103 -3.37 -2.71 15.16
CA ARG A 103 -3.30 -1.64 16.17
C ARG A 103 -1.87 -1.12 16.26
N ASP A 104 -1.73 0.08 16.83
CA ASP A 104 -0.44 0.72 17.07
C ASP A 104 0.47 0.69 15.82
N ILE A 105 -0.12 1.02 14.66
CA ILE A 105 0.58 1.05 13.38
C ILE A 105 1.61 2.18 13.41
N ASP A 106 2.87 1.83 13.16
CA ASP A 106 3.98 2.76 12.97
C ASP A 106 4.65 2.46 11.63
N LEU A 107 4.54 3.38 10.69
CA LEU A 107 5.23 3.34 9.41
C LEU A 107 6.18 4.54 9.34
N LYS A 108 7.46 4.27 9.17
CA LYS A 108 8.50 5.30 9.07
C LYS A 108 9.24 5.15 7.75
N ILE A 109 9.22 6.21 6.94
CA ILE A 109 10.08 6.32 5.77
C ILE A 109 11.49 6.68 6.25
N THR A 110 12.45 5.87 5.82
CA THR A 110 13.87 5.94 6.20
C THR A 110 14.78 6.26 5.02
N GLY A 111 14.24 6.20 3.79
CA GLY A 111 14.95 6.54 2.56
C GLY A 111 13.98 6.97 1.46
N TRP A 112 14.43 7.89 0.63
CA TRP A 112 13.68 8.46 -0.48
C TRP A 112 14.66 8.79 -1.61
N ASP A 113 14.69 7.95 -2.65
CA ASP A 113 15.62 8.06 -3.77
C ASP A 113 14.83 8.22 -5.08
N GLU A 114 14.80 9.45 -5.60
CA GLU A 114 14.13 9.80 -6.84
C GLU A 114 15.06 9.57 -8.04
N ARG A 115 14.65 8.70 -8.94
CA ARG A 115 15.34 8.39 -10.21
C ARG A 115 14.53 8.93 -11.39
N ALA A 116 15.04 8.81 -12.62
CA ALA A 116 14.39 9.38 -13.80
C ALA A 116 13.01 8.77 -14.10
N ASP A 117 12.89 7.46 -13.92
CA ASP A 117 11.73 6.62 -14.23
C ASP A 117 11.15 5.91 -13.00
N GLU A 118 11.83 6.03 -11.85
CA GLU A 118 11.44 5.36 -10.63
C GLU A 118 11.56 6.25 -9.38
N LEU A 119 10.88 5.84 -8.32
CA LEU A 119 11.11 6.30 -6.95
C LEU A 119 11.30 5.05 -6.07
N GLU A 120 12.45 4.95 -5.42
CA GLU A 120 12.70 3.93 -4.40
C GLU A 120 12.54 4.56 -3.01
N THR A 121 11.64 3.99 -2.21
CA THR A 121 11.50 4.35 -0.80
C THR A 121 12.03 3.22 0.07
N SER A 122 12.57 3.56 1.24
CA SER A 122 12.91 2.59 2.28
C SER A 122 12.05 2.85 3.49
N TRP A 123 11.49 1.81 4.10
CA TRP A 123 10.55 1.95 5.20
C TRP A 123 10.81 0.94 6.33
N ARG A 124 10.37 1.33 7.53
CA ARG A 124 10.24 0.46 8.70
C ARG A 124 8.79 0.48 9.14
N PHE A 125 8.24 -0.71 9.30
CA PHE A 125 6.85 -0.92 9.66
C PHE A 125 6.78 -1.73 10.95
N SER A 126 5.86 -1.37 11.84
CA SER A 126 5.42 -2.24 12.91
C SER A 126 3.93 -2.06 13.23
N CYS A 127 3.32 -3.11 13.75
CA CYS A 127 1.96 -3.06 14.31
C CYS A 127 1.77 -4.17 15.36
N VAL A 128 0.67 -4.10 16.09
CA VAL A 128 0.15 -5.16 16.96
C VAL A 128 -1.12 -5.71 16.33
N LEU A 129 -1.19 -7.02 16.07
CA LEU A 129 -2.41 -7.60 15.54
C LEU A 129 -3.48 -7.79 16.62
N ASP A 130 -4.74 -7.63 16.23
CA ASP A 130 -5.93 -7.91 17.03
C ASP A 130 -6.28 -9.39 17.05
N LEU A 131 -5.32 -10.20 17.50
CA LEU A 131 -5.49 -11.63 17.78
C LEU A 131 -5.43 -11.86 19.30
N PRO A 132 -5.93 -12.99 19.83
CA PRO A 132 -5.98 -13.24 21.28
C PRO A 132 -4.65 -13.09 22.01
N TRP A 133 -3.53 -13.44 21.35
CA TRP A 133 -2.17 -13.32 21.90
C TRP A 133 -1.42 -12.06 21.43
N ARG A 134 -2.10 -11.15 20.73
CA ARG A 134 -1.63 -9.83 20.29
C ARG A 134 -0.22 -9.81 19.66
N PRO A 135 0.09 -10.65 18.67
CA PRO A 135 1.45 -10.74 18.15
C PRO A 135 1.91 -9.38 17.60
N LYS A 136 3.18 -9.04 17.85
CA LYS A 136 3.81 -7.85 17.29
C LYS A 136 4.46 -8.20 15.96
N LEU A 137 4.08 -7.48 14.91
CA LEU A 137 4.73 -7.55 13.61
C LEU A 137 5.69 -6.39 13.45
N ALA A 138 6.89 -6.68 12.94
CA ALA A 138 7.84 -5.67 12.55
C ALA A 138 8.61 -6.13 11.31
N ALA A 139 8.66 -5.26 10.31
CA ALA A 139 9.38 -5.48 9.07
C ALA A 139 10.11 -4.20 8.65
N ALA A 140 11.22 -4.39 7.92
CA ALA A 140 11.88 -3.33 7.20
C ALA A 140 11.95 -3.74 5.73
N GLY A 141 11.96 -2.77 4.85
CA GLY A 141 11.94 -3.01 3.42
C GLY A 141 12.01 -1.73 2.62
N GLY A 142 11.64 -1.84 1.35
CA GLY A 142 11.50 -0.72 0.45
C GLY A 142 10.44 -0.95 -0.60
N THR A 143 10.07 0.11 -1.28
CA THR A 143 9.09 0.08 -2.37
C THR A 143 9.62 0.82 -3.57
N THR A 144 9.65 0.15 -4.71
CA THR A 144 9.94 0.78 -6.00
C THR A 144 8.65 1.15 -6.70
N HIS A 145 8.50 2.43 -7.03
CA HIS A 145 7.41 2.99 -7.81
C HIS A 145 7.94 3.27 -9.20
N VAL A 146 7.44 2.54 -10.21
CA VAL A 146 7.84 2.73 -11.61
C VAL A 146 6.81 3.63 -12.29
N PHE A 147 7.29 4.71 -12.91
CA PHE A 147 6.45 5.69 -13.58
C PHE A 147 6.32 5.39 -15.07
N ASP A 148 5.13 5.59 -15.62
CA ASP A 148 4.92 5.60 -17.07
C ASP A 148 5.45 6.91 -17.67
N PRO A 149 6.39 6.89 -18.62
CA PRO A 149 6.91 8.09 -19.27
C PRO A 149 5.83 8.93 -19.98
N ALA A 150 4.75 8.29 -20.45
CA ALA A 150 3.69 8.98 -21.19
C ALA A 150 2.74 9.73 -20.25
N THR A 151 2.26 9.06 -19.21
CA THR A 151 1.24 9.64 -18.29
C THR A 151 1.83 10.20 -16.99
N GLY A 152 3.07 9.86 -16.64
CA GLY A 152 3.69 10.18 -15.35
C GLY A 152 3.18 9.34 -14.17
N LYS A 153 2.15 8.52 -14.36
CA LYS A 153 1.54 7.74 -13.28
C LYS A 153 2.38 6.54 -12.87
N VAL A 154 2.17 6.07 -11.64
CA VAL A 154 2.76 4.81 -11.17
C VAL A 154 2.05 3.63 -11.82
N ILE A 155 2.80 2.83 -12.58
CA ILE A 155 2.30 1.62 -13.25
C ILE A 155 2.73 0.34 -12.57
N ARG A 156 3.79 0.39 -11.75
CA ARG A 156 4.24 -0.73 -10.92
C ARG A 156 4.63 -0.23 -9.54
N HIS A 157 4.15 -0.96 -8.54
CA HIS A 157 4.44 -0.81 -7.13
C HIS A 157 5.04 -2.14 -6.66
N VAL A 158 6.34 -2.15 -6.37
CA VAL A 158 7.06 -3.39 -6.05
C VAL A 158 7.69 -3.29 -4.67
N GLU A 159 7.26 -4.16 -3.76
CA GLU A 159 7.78 -4.27 -2.41
C GLU A 159 8.99 -5.22 -2.34
N ARG A 160 10.02 -4.77 -1.63
CA ARG A 160 11.14 -5.59 -1.16
C ARG A 160 11.14 -5.63 0.35
N TRP A 161 11.19 -6.82 0.94
CA TRP A 161 11.34 -6.96 2.38
C TRP A 161 12.78 -7.33 2.72
N ASP A 162 13.40 -6.58 3.63
CA ASP A 162 14.77 -6.84 4.10
C ASP A 162 14.82 -8.00 5.12
N VAL A 163 13.66 -8.51 5.53
CA VAL A 163 13.50 -9.66 6.40
C VAL A 163 13.06 -10.88 5.59
N ARG A 164 13.59 -12.07 5.95
CA ARG A 164 13.13 -13.32 5.34
C ARG A 164 11.64 -13.53 5.66
N PRO A 165 10.81 -13.88 4.65
CA PRO A 165 9.41 -14.29 4.83
C PRO A 165 9.09 -15.11 6.08
N GLY A 166 9.87 -16.16 6.34
CA GLY A 166 9.64 -17.07 7.47
C GLY A 166 9.82 -16.43 8.84
N VAL A 167 10.59 -15.34 8.96
CA VAL A 167 10.77 -14.60 10.21
C VAL A 167 9.50 -13.82 10.55
N VAL A 168 8.89 -13.17 9.55
CA VAL A 168 7.61 -12.46 9.72
C VAL A 168 6.49 -13.44 10.08
N VAL A 169 6.43 -14.60 9.41
CA VAL A 169 5.46 -15.65 9.74
C VAL A 169 5.66 -16.17 11.17
N LYS A 170 6.90 -16.29 11.65
CA LYS A 170 7.17 -16.71 13.04
C LYS A 170 6.67 -15.67 14.05
N GLN A 171 6.79 -14.37 13.76
CA GLN A 171 6.27 -13.32 14.63
C GLN A 171 4.74 -13.42 14.82
N LEU A 172 3.99 -13.85 13.81
CA LEU A 172 2.55 -14.08 13.92
C LEU A 172 2.17 -15.14 14.98
N LEU A 173 3.06 -16.10 15.23
CA LEU A 173 2.82 -17.24 16.13
C LEU A 173 3.30 -17.00 17.56
N LEU A 174 4.01 -15.89 17.81
CA LEU A 174 4.56 -15.56 19.12
C LEU A 174 3.69 -14.49 19.81
N PRO A 175 3.40 -14.63 21.12
CA PRO A 175 2.80 -13.55 21.89
C PRO A 175 3.73 -12.33 21.95
N SER A 176 3.15 -11.14 22.10
CA SER A 176 3.91 -9.90 22.33
C SER A 176 4.39 -9.72 23.76
#